data_AF-A0AA51YJI7-F1
#
_entry.id   AF-A0AA51YJI7-F1
#
_cell.length_a   1.000
_cell.length_b   1.000
_cell.length_c   1.000
_cell.angle_alpha   90.00
_cell.angle_beta   90.00
_cell.angle_gamma   90.00
#
_symmetry.space_group_name_H-M   'P 1'
#
loop_
_entity.id
_entity.type
_entity.pdbx_description
1 polymer ?
#
loop_
_entity_poly.entity_id
_entity_poly.type
_entity_poly.pdbx_seq_one_letter_code
_entity_poly.pdbx_strand_id
1 'polypeptide(L)' 'MDSKDTDNSFRVCLSCGYQRGFHVHFKAVSEGKARLGLICPNCGQSYDIGWLTADVAGLEPKKEDVYGEMDH' A
#
# COMPACT_ATOMS: atom_id res chain seq x y z
N MET A 1 17.45 25.33 -21.60
CA MET A 1 17.51 24.76 -20.24
C MET A 1 16.26 23.94 -19.98
N ASP A 2 16.15 22.89 -20.80
CA ASP A 2 15.82 21.50 -20.49
C ASP A 2 14.94 21.20 -19.28
N SER A 3 13.73 20.78 -19.64
CA SER A 3 13.10 19.52 -19.23
C SER A 3 12.72 19.33 -17.75
N LYS A 4 11.43 19.61 -17.51
CA LYS A 4 10.52 18.87 -16.61
C LYS A 4 11.03 17.46 -16.26
N ASP A 5 11.34 17.25 -14.99
CA ASP A 5 11.20 15.93 -14.36
C ASP A 5 10.23 16.07 -13.18
N THR A 6 8.96 16.27 -13.53
CA THR A 6 7.83 16.10 -12.62
C THR A 6 7.55 14.60 -12.46
N ASP A 7 8.51 13.85 -11.95
CA ASP A 7 8.23 12.53 -11.39
C ASP A 7 7.60 12.76 -10.01
N ASN A 8 6.29 13.04 -9.98
CA ASN A 8 5.51 13.19 -8.75
C ASN A 8 5.26 11.83 -8.08
N SER A 9 6.27 10.95 -8.09
CA SER A 9 6.15 9.59 -7.60
C SER A 9 6.52 9.55 -6.11
N PHE A 10 5.54 9.21 -5.27
CA PHE A 10 5.71 9.07 -3.82
C PHE A 10 6.42 7.75 -3.51
N ARG A 11 7.72 7.66 -3.86
CA ARG A 11 8.54 6.44 -3.71
C ARG A 11 9.55 6.51 -2.57
N VAL A 12 9.77 7.70 -2.01
CA VAL A 12 10.80 7.97 -0.98
C VAL A 12 10.18 8.06 0.41
N CYS A 13 10.70 7.28 1.35
CA CYS A 13 10.38 7.38 2.77
C CYS A 13 11.00 8.63 3.39
N LEU A 14 10.18 9.52 3.96
CA LEU A 14 10.64 10.75 4.61
C LEU A 14 11.41 10.49 5.92
N SER A 15 11.21 9.32 6.54
CA SER A 15 11.88 8.97 7.80
C SER A 15 13.28 8.38 7.60
N CYS A 16 13.53 7.60 6.55
CA CYS A 16 14.79 6.88 6.37
C CYS A 16 15.39 6.97 4.95
N GLY A 17 14.74 7.67 4.02
CA GLY A 17 15.21 7.85 2.65
C GLY A 17 15.00 6.65 1.74
N TYR A 18 14.30 5.60 2.16
CA TYR A 18 14.05 4.41 1.33
C TYR A 18 13.28 4.75 0.05
N GLN A 19 13.83 4.45 -1.14
CA GLN A 19 13.30 4.91 -2.44
C GLN A 19 12.62 3.83 -3.28
N ARG A 20 12.49 2.60 -2.78
CA ARG A 20 11.94 1.47 -3.55
C ARG A 20 10.43 1.27 -3.34
N GLY A 21 9.71 2.29 -2.87
CA GLY A 21 8.27 2.24 -2.63
C GLY A 21 7.87 1.73 -1.24
N PHE A 22 6.57 1.64 -0.99
CA PHE A 22 5.99 1.29 0.31
C PHE A 22 5.13 0.04 0.20
N HIS A 23 5.02 -0.73 1.28
CA HIS A 23 4.04 -1.80 1.42
C HIS A 23 2.67 -1.19 1.69
N VAL A 24 1.63 -1.64 1.00
CA VAL A 24 0.26 -1.18 1.25
C VAL A 24 -0.39 -2.11 2.27
N HIS A 25 -1.10 -1.55 3.25
CA HIS A 25 -1.96 -2.31 4.15
C HIS A 25 -3.35 -1.70 4.21
N PHE A 26 -4.33 -2.55 4.50
CA PHE A 26 -5.72 -2.15 4.64
C PHE A 26 -6.09 -2.11 6.12
N LYS A 27 -6.71 -1.03 6.56
CA LYS A 27 -7.24 -0.87 7.91
C LYS A 27 -8.75 -0.67 7.83
N ALA A 28 -9.52 -1.62 8.35
CA ALA A 28 -10.97 -1.47 8.46
C ALA A 28 -11.29 -0.22 9.31
N VAL A 29 -12.14 0.66 8.78
CA VAL A 29 -12.55 1.90 9.48
C VAL A 29 -14.05 1.91 9.80
N SER A 30 -14.89 1.31 8.96
CA SER A 30 -16.34 1.19 9.15
C SER A 30 -16.94 0.20 8.12
N GLU A 31 -18.15 -0.30 8.33
CA GLU A 31 -18.87 -1.19 7.40
C GLU A 31 -18.70 -0.75 5.94
N GLY A 32 -18.06 -1.62 5.14
CA GLY A 32 -17.85 -1.41 3.71
C GLY A 32 -16.63 -0.59 3.29
N LYS A 33 -15.85 -0.02 4.22
CA LYS A 33 -14.70 0.84 3.88
C LYS A 33 -13.42 0.48 4.64
N ALA A 34 -12.33 0.39 3.88
CA ALA A 34 -10.98 0.26 4.42
C ALA A 34 -10.17 1.49 4.07
N ARG A 35 -9.29 1.88 4.98
CA ARG A 35 -8.28 2.90 4.79
C ARG A 35 -6.99 2.23 4.32
N LEU A 36 -6.40 2.73 3.25
CA LEU A 36 -5.08 2.31 2.79
C LEU A 36 -4.02 3.09 3.55
N GLY A 37 -3.14 2.37 4.23
CA GLY A 37 -1.90 2.92 4.75
C GLY A 37 -0.68 2.36 4.00
N LEU A 38 0.40 3.13 4.01
CA LEU A 38 1.68 2.81 3.39
C LEU A 38 2.71 2.57 4.49
N ILE A 39 3.34 1.40 4.53
CA ILE A 39 4.38 1.07 5.50
C ILE A 39 5.73 1.01 4.78
N CYS A 40 6.71 1.71 5.33
CA CYS A 40 8.08 1.59 4.85
C CYS A 40 8.67 0.24 5.28
N PRO A 41 9.15 -0.61 4.35
CA PRO A 41 9.73 -1.91 4.71
C PRO A 41 11.09 -1.79 5.42
N ASN A 42 11.78 -0.65 5.31
CA ASN A 42 13.09 -0.46 5.92
C ASN A 42 13.01 -0.01 7.38
N CYS A 43 12.13 0.93 7.71
CA CYS A 43 12.03 1.50 9.06
C CYS A 43 10.72 1.17 9.78
N GLY A 44 9.74 0.56 9.10
CA GLY A 44 8.41 0.28 9.66
C GLY A 44 7.49 1.50 9.75
N GLN A 45 7.93 2.69 9.33
CA GLN A 45 7.12 3.91 9.40
C GLN A 45 5.84 3.75 8.57
N SER A 46 4.70 3.91 9.22
CA SER A 46 3.39 3.96 8.57
C SER A 46 3.05 5.38 8.17
N TYR A 47 2.52 5.54 6.96
CA TYR A 47 2.04 6.77 6.37
C TYR A 47 0.58 6.57 5.97
N ASP A 48 -0.24 7.57 6.24
CA ASP A 48 -1.63 7.58 5.84
C ASP A 48 -1.82 8.69 4.81
N ILE A 49 -2.31 8.33 3.63
CA ILE A 49 -2.56 9.27 2.52
C ILE A 49 -4.04 9.63 2.41
N GLY A 50 -4.86 9.29 3.40
CA GLY A 50 -6.31 9.56 3.39
C GLY A 50 -7.10 8.76 2.35
N TRP A 51 -6.50 7.72 1.75
CA TRP A 51 -7.19 6.93 0.72
C TRP A 51 -8.11 5.91 1.36
N LEU A 52 -9.40 6.02 1.05
CA LEU A 52 -10.40 5.02 1.38
C LEU A 52 -10.67 4.14 0.15
N THR A 53 -10.86 2.85 0.35
CA THR A 53 -11.39 1.96 -0.68
C THR A 53 -12.76 2.45 -1.13
N ALA A 54 -13.15 2.08 -2.35
CA ALA A 54 -14.55 2.08 -2.73
C ALA A 54 -15.37 1.25 -1.73
N ASP A 55 -16.69 1.43 -1.75
CA ASP A 55 -17.59 0.61 -0.95
C ASP A 55 -17.42 -0.85 -1.37
N VAL A 56 -16.80 -1.64 -0.50
CA VAL A 56 -16.49 -3.04 -0.74
C VAL A 56 -17.39 -3.86 0.17
N ALA A 57 -18.30 -4.62 -0.44
CA ALA A 57 -19.22 -5.49 0.26
C ALA A 57 -18.44 -6.67 0.87
N GLY A 58 -17.99 -6.48 2.12
CA GLY A 58 -17.19 -7.46 2.87
C GLY A 58 -15.70 -7.21 2.74
N LEU A 59 -15.09 -6.71 3.82
CA LEU A 59 -13.64 -6.57 4.01
C LEU A 59 -13.05 -7.73 4.82
N GLU A 60 -13.72 -8.88 4.79
CA GLU A 60 -13.24 -10.07 5.47
C GLU A 60 -12.22 -10.76 4.55
N PRO A 61 -10.91 -10.74 4.89
CA PRO A 61 -9.92 -11.43 4.09
C PRO A 61 -10.25 -12.91 4.11
N LYS A 62 -10.72 -13.44 2.97
CA LYS A 62 -10.86 -14.87 2.77
C LYS A 62 -9.48 -15.41 2.44
N LYS A 63 -9.01 -16.36 3.23
CA LYS A 63 -7.85 -17.18 2.87
C LYS A 63 -8.28 -18.05 1.69
N GLU A 64 -8.00 -17.62 0.47
CA GLU A 64 -8.09 -18.53 -0.67
C GLU A 64 -6.93 -19.53 -0.61
N ASP A 65 -7.15 -20.73 -1.14
CA ASP A 65 -6.10 -21.74 -1.30
C ASP A 65 -4.97 -21.15 -2.13
N VAL A 66 -3.76 -21.21 -1.57
CA VAL A 66 -2.52 -20.85 -2.26
C VAL A 66 -2.49 -21.65 -3.56
N TYR A 67 -2.37 -20.98 -4.71
CA TYR A 67 -2.12 -21.65 -5.98
C TYR A 67 -0.95 -22.61 -5.76
N GLY A 68 -1.25 -23.90 -5.73
CA GLY A 68 -0.30 -24.95 -5.40
C GLY A 68 0.94 -24.80 -6.28
N GLU A 69 2.09 -25.07 -5.67
CA GLU A 69 3.35 -25.30 -6.37
C GLU A 69 3.06 -26.11 -7.64
N MET A 70 3.29 -25.49 -8.80
CA MET A 70 3.34 -26.24 -10.05
C MET A 70 4.63 -27.07 -9.98
N ASP A 71 4.52 -28.27 -9.41
CA ASP A 71 5.51 -29.34 -9.52
C ASP A 71 5.90 -29.49 -11.00
N HIS A 72 7.20 -29.38 -11.26
CA HIS A 72 7.78 -29.35 -12.61
C HIS A 72 8.62 -30.60 -12.87
#